data_AF-A0A662P754-F1
#
_entry.id   AF-A0A662P754-F1
#
_cell.length_a   1.000
_cell.length_b   1.000
_cell.length_c   1.000
_cell.angle_alpha   90.00
_cell.angle_beta   90.00
_cell.angle_gamma   90.00
#
_symmetry.space_group_name_H-M   'P 1'
#
loop_
_entity.id
_entity.type
_entity.pdbx_description
1 polymer ?
#
loop_
_entity_poly.entity_id
_entity_poly.type
_entity_poly.pdbx_seq_one_letter_code
_entity_poly.pdbx_strand_id
1 'polypeptide(L)'
;MQIQVRRRNVRGFAFGLVVALLASGILAAAGGGVVQAVQAAGRGGGGSDEGLVAEWRFDEGAGSVLHDSSGNGNDGTIHGATWTEGKFGNALRFDGQDDFVDCGNPPNINFGSGDFTVYFMAKPADFHNYQRFMTKYASSPQGWIIYGDSHGKVWANVIGTKSTAKNIPMGTYEIDAWHSYALVKTSNQIKTYMDGHLIHTFNAYVGDTDASTNLLIGKCGSSCVASHTYLKGLIDEVQIYNRALTAEEIKQQYEGKQAELTLTKSVSPHTIKQGQTTTVTLTVENTGTTELRDIEVADEVPAAADLTFVSGESAKKYDSLKPEDTRVFQYILETKEAGRFNLG
;
A
#
# COMPACT_ATOMS: atom_id res chain seq x y z
N MET A 1 -20.92 -13.55 -23.69
CA MET A 1 -19.87 -13.99 -24.63
C MET A 1 -18.64 -14.34 -23.80
N GLN A 2 -18.09 -15.54 -23.98
CA GLN A 2 -17.04 -16.08 -23.10
C GLN A 2 -15.66 -15.59 -23.50
N ILE A 3 -14.85 -15.21 -22.51
CA ILE A 3 -13.44 -14.87 -22.71
C ILE A 3 -12.59 -15.80 -21.84
N GLN A 4 -11.64 -16.49 -22.47
CA GLN A 4 -10.68 -17.37 -21.81
C GLN A 4 -9.43 -16.60 -21.36
N VAL A 5 -9.05 -16.80 -20.11
CA VAL A 5 -7.76 -16.37 -19.55
C VAL A 5 -6.71 -17.43 -19.85
N ARG A 6 -5.65 -17.09 -20.60
CA ARG A 6 -4.42 -17.89 -20.62
C ARG A 6 -3.32 -17.18 -19.85
N ARG A 7 -3.15 -17.55 -18.57
CA ARG A 7 -1.91 -17.30 -17.81
C ARG A 7 -0.78 -18.06 -18.51
N ARG A 8 0.23 -17.37 -19.04
CA ARG A 8 1.54 -18.00 -19.26
C ARG A 8 2.33 -17.86 -17.97
N ASN A 9 2.51 -18.98 -17.27
CA ASN A 9 3.46 -19.08 -16.16
C ASN A 9 4.85 -18.66 -16.66
N VAL A 10 5.34 -17.52 -16.19
CA VAL A 10 6.77 -17.19 -16.22
C VAL A 10 7.23 -17.17 -14.77
N ARG A 11 8.17 -18.05 -14.46
CA ARG A 11 8.77 -18.18 -13.12
C ARG A 11 9.70 -16.99 -12.87
N GLY A 12 9.48 -16.31 -11.74
CA GLY A 12 10.35 -15.25 -11.21
C GLY A 12 10.02 -13.88 -11.78
N PHE A 13 9.97 -12.87 -10.91
CA PHE A 13 9.45 -11.51 -11.10
C PHE A 13 7.93 -11.37 -10.94
N ALA A 14 7.54 -10.94 -9.74
CA ALA A 14 6.21 -10.45 -9.41
C ALA A 14 6.03 -9.03 -9.98
N PHE A 15 5.90 -8.88 -11.29
CA PHE A 15 5.21 -7.74 -11.87
C PHE A 15 3.89 -8.25 -12.42
N GLY A 16 2.81 -7.90 -11.73
CA GLY A 16 1.45 -8.29 -12.09
C GLY A 16 1.07 -7.63 -13.41
N LEU A 17 0.86 -8.44 -14.45
CA LEU A 17 0.30 -7.99 -15.71
C LEU A 17 -1.11 -7.44 -15.47
N VAL A 18 -1.29 -6.14 -15.68
CA VAL A 18 -2.59 -5.48 -15.56
C VAL A 18 -3.34 -5.65 -16.89
N VAL A 19 -4.28 -6.61 -16.94
CA VAL A 19 -5.23 -6.74 -18.06
C VAL A 19 -6.50 -5.97 -17.70
N ALA A 20 -6.80 -4.93 -18.47
CA ALA A 20 -8.11 -4.28 -18.42
C ALA A 20 -8.99 -4.81 -19.57
N LEU A 21 -10.16 -5.40 -19.26
CA LEU A 21 -11.11 -5.92 -20.24
C LEU A 21 -12.38 -5.06 -20.23
N LEU A 22 -12.83 -4.60 -21.40
CA LEU A 22 -14.14 -3.98 -21.56
C LEU A 22 -15.22 -5.06 -21.75
N ALA A 23 -16.21 -5.09 -20.87
CA ALA A 23 -17.41 -5.90 -21.08
C ALA A 23 -18.38 -5.11 -21.98
N SER A 24 -18.65 -5.62 -23.18
CA SER A 24 -19.66 -5.07 -24.09
C SER A 24 -21.06 -5.34 -23.52
N GLY A 25 -21.59 -4.36 -22.80
CA GLY A 25 -23.01 -4.28 -22.45
C GLY A 25 -23.71 -3.33 -23.42
N ILE A 26 -24.61 -3.86 -24.25
CA ILE A 26 -25.62 -3.04 -24.91
C ILE A 26 -26.51 -2.48 -23.80
N LEU A 27 -26.33 -1.20 -23.44
CA LEU A 27 -27.28 -0.50 -22.57
C LEU A 27 -27.52 0.91 -23.11
N ALA A 28 -28.77 1.16 -23.46
CA ALA A 28 -29.25 2.45 -23.94
C ALA A 28 -29.12 3.52 -22.86
N ALA A 29 -28.32 4.55 -23.11
CA ALA A 29 -28.45 5.84 -22.44
C ALA A 29 -28.08 6.95 -23.44
N ALA A 30 -28.97 7.92 -23.59
CA ALA A 30 -28.75 9.09 -24.43
C ALA A 30 -27.72 10.01 -23.75
N GLY A 31 -26.63 10.30 -24.46
CA GLY A 31 -25.71 11.41 -24.16
C GLY A 31 -24.76 11.16 -22.99
N GLY A 32 -23.53 10.78 -23.31
CA GLY A 32 -22.42 10.65 -22.37
C GLY A 32 -21.65 9.35 -22.61
N GLY A 33 -20.37 9.45 -22.95
CA GLY A 33 -19.52 8.29 -23.24
C GLY A 33 -19.49 7.29 -22.08
N VAL A 34 -19.33 6.01 -22.41
CA VAL A 34 -19.15 4.96 -21.41
C VAL A 34 -17.81 5.17 -20.70
N VAL A 35 -17.86 5.58 -19.44
CA VAL A 35 -16.73 5.50 -18.52
C VAL A 35 -16.80 4.11 -17.88
N GLN A 36 -15.93 3.20 -18.30
CA GLN A 36 -15.75 1.93 -17.59
C GLN A 36 -14.43 2.05 -16.81
N ALA A 37 -14.52 2.37 -15.53
CA ALA A 37 -13.39 2.22 -14.62
C ALA A 37 -13.07 0.74 -14.54
N VAL A 38 -11.94 0.32 -15.10
CA VAL A 38 -11.44 -1.03 -14.90
C VAL A 38 -10.53 -0.98 -13.69
N GLN A 39 -11.07 -1.32 -12.52
CA GLN A 39 -10.25 -1.55 -11.33
C GLN A 39 -9.39 -2.80 -11.57
N ALA A 40 -8.18 -2.58 -12.03
CA ALA A 40 -7.13 -3.58 -11.91
C ALA A 40 -6.70 -3.62 -10.45
N ALA A 41 -7.37 -4.44 -9.64
CA ALA A 41 -6.97 -4.70 -8.27
C ALA A 41 -5.65 -5.51 -8.26
N GLY A 42 -4.53 -4.81 -8.44
CA GLY A 42 -3.19 -5.30 -8.17
C GLY A 42 -2.62 -4.52 -7.01
N ARG A 43 -2.55 -5.13 -5.81
CA ARG A 43 -1.81 -4.59 -4.67
C ARG A 43 -0.33 -4.51 -5.05
N GLY A 44 0.12 -3.35 -5.52
CA GLY A 44 1.51 -3.05 -5.73
C GLY A 44 2.17 -2.76 -4.39
N GLY A 45 2.95 -3.70 -3.86
CA GLY A 45 3.85 -3.51 -2.73
C GLY A 45 4.67 -2.22 -2.89
N GLY A 46 4.66 -1.42 -1.83
CA GLY A 46 4.54 0.03 -1.91
C GLY A 46 5.78 0.86 -1.64
N GLY A 47 6.70 0.37 -0.84
CA GLY A 47 8.06 0.88 -0.85
C GLY A 47 8.70 0.53 -2.19
N SER A 48 9.89 1.04 -2.47
CA SER A 48 10.83 0.12 -3.11
C SER A 48 11.02 -1.03 -2.11
N ASP A 49 10.82 -2.28 -2.55
CA ASP A 49 11.21 -3.46 -1.74
C ASP A 49 12.72 -3.42 -1.39
N GLU A 50 13.46 -2.50 -2.02
CA GLU A 50 14.79 -2.11 -1.62
C GLU A 50 14.86 -1.78 -0.13
N GLY A 51 15.55 -2.67 0.58
CA GLY A 51 15.75 -2.55 2.01
C GLY A 51 14.54 -2.94 2.86
N LEU A 52 13.47 -3.48 2.29
CA LEU A 52 12.36 -4.05 3.06
C LEU A 52 12.83 -5.30 3.81
N VAL A 53 12.70 -5.26 5.14
CA VAL A 53 13.15 -6.31 6.05
C VAL A 53 11.99 -7.16 6.51
N ALA A 54 10.87 -6.54 6.87
CA ALA A 54 9.66 -7.23 7.30
C ALA A 54 8.43 -6.45 6.82
N GLU A 55 7.40 -7.19 6.40
CA GLU A 55 6.10 -6.64 6.06
C GLU A 55 5.01 -7.56 6.62
N TRP A 56 4.20 -7.05 7.54
CA TRP A 56 3.00 -7.74 7.99
C TRP A 56 1.79 -6.92 7.56
N ARG A 57 0.99 -7.49 6.65
CA ARG A 57 -0.22 -6.85 6.07
C ARG A 57 -1.49 -7.10 6.87
N PHE A 58 -1.42 -7.98 7.88
CA PHE A 58 -2.55 -8.33 8.74
C PHE A 58 -3.78 -8.85 7.98
N ASP A 59 -3.59 -9.50 6.84
CA ASP A 59 -4.67 -9.93 5.94
C ASP A 59 -5.10 -11.40 6.08
N GLU A 60 -4.39 -12.20 6.87
CA GLU A 60 -4.62 -13.63 7.01
C GLU A 60 -6.04 -13.95 7.52
N GLY A 61 -6.57 -13.09 8.39
CA GLY A 61 -7.95 -13.14 8.87
C GLY A 61 -8.30 -14.30 9.80
N ALA A 62 -7.38 -15.23 10.04
CA ALA A 62 -7.53 -16.33 10.99
C ALA A 62 -6.18 -16.93 11.41
N GLY A 63 -6.18 -17.70 12.49
CA GLY A 63 -4.99 -18.39 13.00
C GLY A 63 -4.18 -17.55 13.99
N SER A 64 -3.05 -18.10 14.43
CA SER A 64 -2.18 -17.54 15.46
C SER A 64 -0.80 -17.13 14.94
N VAL A 65 -0.65 -17.02 13.62
CA VAL A 65 0.60 -16.62 12.95
C VAL A 65 0.30 -15.41 12.08
N LEU A 66 1.13 -14.39 12.19
CA LEU A 66 1.14 -13.19 11.36
C LEU A 66 2.30 -13.34 10.38
N HIS A 67 2.03 -13.58 9.10
CA HIS A 67 3.07 -13.93 8.14
C HIS A 67 3.82 -12.71 7.61
N ASP A 68 5.14 -12.82 7.51
CA ASP A 68 6.00 -11.83 6.90
C ASP A 68 5.95 -11.94 5.37
N SER A 69 5.25 -10.98 4.75
CA SER A 69 5.07 -10.85 3.31
C SER A 69 6.32 -10.36 2.58
N SER A 70 7.37 -9.93 3.29
CA SER A 70 8.65 -9.51 2.66
C SER A 70 9.46 -10.69 2.10
N GLY A 71 9.16 -11.92 2.53
CA GLY A 71 9.90 -13.12 2.16
C GLY A 71 11.16 -13.39 3.00
N ASN A 72 11.42 -12.59 4.03
CA ASN A 72 12.57 -12.75 4.93
C ASN A 72 12.31 -13.68 6.14
N GLY A 73 11.07 -14.16 6.30
CA GLY A 73 10.71 -15.17 7.30
C GLY A 73 10.64 -14.65 8.73
N ASN A 74 10.31 -13.36 8.91
CA ASN A 74 10.11 -12.77 10.23
C ASN A 74 8.67 -12.97 10.74
N ASP A 75 8.10 -14.17 10.61
CA ASP A 75 6.72 -14.42 11.02
C ASP A 75 6.51 -14.10 12.51
N GLY A 76 5.38 -13.47 12.83
CA GLY A 76 4.96 -13.16 14.19
C GLY A 76 4.05 -14.24 14.77
N THR A 77 4.19 -14.52 16.07
CA THR A 77 3.24 -15.35 16.81
C THR A 77 2.22 -14.47 17.53
N ILE A 78 0.94 -14.71 17.32
CA ILE A 78 -0.15 -13.93 17.89
C ILE A 78 -0.55 -14.52 19.25
N HIS A 79 -0.59 -13.68 20.27
CA HIS A 79 -1.02 -14.02 21.62
C HIS A 79 -2.24 -13.17 21.98
N GLY A 80 -3.41 -13.82 22.08
CA GLY A 80 -4.67 -13.21 22.54
C GLY A 80 -5.39 -12.32 21.50
N ALA A 81 -4.63 -11.52 20.74
CA ALA A 81 -5.18 -10.58 19.76
C ALA A 81 -6.07 -11.29 18.72
N THR A 82 -7.14 -10.61 18.29
CA THR A 82 -8.17 -11.20 17.42
C THR A 82 -8.26 -10.49 16.07
N TRP A 83 -8.51 -11.25 15.01
CA TRP A 83 -8.72 -10.70 13.66
C TRP A 83 -10.03 -9.90 13.58
N THR A 84 -9.99 -8.79 12.86
CA THR A 84 -11.14 -7.91 12.60
C THR A 84 -10.95 -7.17 11.27
N GLU A 85 -11.98 -6.47 10.79
CA GLU A 85 -11.85 -5.55 9.64
C GLU A 85 -10.84 -4.43 9.94
N GLY A 86 -9.89 -4.23 9.03
CA GLY A 86 -8.76 -3.32 9.15
C GLY A 86 -8.91 -2.02 8.38
N LYS A 87 -7.80 -1.29 8.20
CA LYS A 87 -7.75 -0.15 7.28
C LYS A 87 -7.74 -0.65 5.84
N PHE A 88 -7.03 -1.75 5.59
CA PHE A 88 -6.99 -2.44 4.32
C PHE A 88 -7.18 -3.94 4.55
N GLY A 89 -8.34 -4.47 4.17
CA GLY A 89 -8.63 -5.88 4.43
C GLY A 89 -8.84 -6.15 5.92
N ASN A 90 -7.96 -6.93 6.54
CA ASN A 90 -8.07 -7.29 7.95
C ASN A 90 -7.04 -6.52 8.81
N ALA A 91 -7.21 -6.57 10.12
CA ALA A 91 -6.29 -6.04 11.13
C ALA A 91 -6.31 -6.95 12.37
N LEU A 92 -5.36 -6.74 13.29
CA LEU A 92 -5.42 -7.33 14.63
C LEU A 92 -5.97 -6.33 15.64
N ARG A 93 -6.93 -6.80 16.44
CA ARG A 93 -7.50 -6.09 17.59
C ARG A 93 -6.86 -6.57 18.88
N PHE A 94 -6.35 -5.61 19.65
CA PHE A 94 -5.74 -5.78 20.97
C PHE A 94 -6.68 -5.22 22.05
N ASP A 95 -6.81 -5.91 23.17
CA ASP A 95 -7.79 -5.62 24.23
C ASP A 95 -7.28 -4.71 25.37
N GLY A 96 -5.98 -4.45 25.41
CA GLY A 96 -5.31 -3.64 26.44
C GLY A 96 -4.90 -4.38 27.71
N GLN A 97 -4.98 -5.72 27.75
CA GLN A 97 -4.70 -6.51 28.95
C GLN A 97 -3.51 -7.46 28.81
N ASP A 98 -3.53 -8.35 27.83
CA ASP A 98 -2.47 -9.34 27.62
C ASP A 98 -2.20 -9.67 26.15
N ASP A 99 -2.85 -8.97 25.22
CA ASP A 99 -2.72 -9.17 23.78
C ASP A 99 -1.39 -8.61 23.22
N PHE A 100 -0.69 -9.41 22.41
CA PHE A 100 0.51 -8.96 21.67
C PHE A 100 0.87 -9.88 20.50
N VAL A 101 1.77 -9.42 19.63
CA VAL A 101 2.47 -10.27 18.65
C VAL A 101 3.95 -10.33 19.00
N ASP A 102 4.53 -11.53 18.98
CA ASP A 102 5.97 -11.76 19.13
C ASP A 102 6.60 -12.10 17.77
N CYS A 103 7.39 -11.17 17.25
CA CYS A 103 8.09 -11.32 15.96
C CYS A 103 9.52 -11.88 16.14
N GLY A 104 9.88 -12.33 17.35
CA GLY A 104 11.19 -12.87 17.66
C GLY A 104 12.31 -11.82 17.64
N ASN A 105 13.56 -12.29 17.61
CA ASN A 105 14.74 -11.43 17.46
C ASN A 105 15.65 -11.89 16.30
N PRO A 106 15.17 -11.93 15.05
CA PRO A 106 16.00 -12.34 13.94
C PRO A 106 17.14 -11.32 13.67
N PRO A 107 18.32 -11.74 13.19
CA PRO A 107 19.46 -10.83 13.02
C PRO A 107 19.22 -9.67 12.04
N ASN A 108 18.35 -9.86 11.05
CA ASN A 108 18.02 -8.86 10.03
C ASN A 108 17.19 -7.67 10.54
N ILE A 109 16.61 -7.73 11.75
CA ILE A 109 15.95 -6.59 12.43
C ILE A 109 16.87 -5.87 13.42
N ASN A 110 18.13 -6.28 13.50
CA ASN A 110 19.17 -5.66 14.32
C ASN A 110 20.11 -4.90 13.37
N PHE A 111 19.97 -3.57 13.34
CA PHE A 111 20.60 -2.68 12.38
C PHE A 111 21.95 -2.11 12.86
N GLY A 112 22.35 -2.42 14.10
CA GLY A 112 23.52 -1.84 14.75
C GLY A 112 23.45 -0.31 14.73
N SER A 113 24.49 0.32 14.17
CA SER A 113 24.53 1.76 13.94
C SER A 113 23.95 2.21 12.60
N GLY A 114 23.44 1.28 11.79
CA GLY A 114 22.86 1.52 10.47
C GLY A 114 21.54 2.28 10.49
N ASP A 115 21.09 2.69 9.31
CA ASP A 115 19.85 3.43 9.13
C ASP A 115 18.66 2.47 9.08
N PHE A 116 17.49 2.90 9.53
CA PHE A 116 16.28 2.08 9.46
C PHE A 116 15.01 2.92 9.46
N THR A 117 13.92 2.30 9.03
CA THR A 117 12.57 2.86 9.11
C THR A 117 11.60 1.86 9.68
N VAL A 118 10.72 2.29 10.58
CA VAL A 118 9.56 1.53 11.06
C VAL A 118 8.31 2.31 10.66
N TYR A 119 7.39 1.66 9.97
CA TYR A 119 6.10 2.21 9.55
C TYR A 119 4.96 1.30 10.03
N PHE A 120 3.84 1.88 10.45
CA PHE A 120 2.63 1.12 10.79
C PHE A 120 1.38 2.00 10.75
N MET A 121 0.21 1.36 10.59
CA MET A 121 -1.10 1.95 10.81
C MET A 121 -1.62 1.55 12.20
N ALA A 122 -2.26 2.49 12.90
CA ALA A 122 -2.90 2.22 14.19
C ALA A 122 -4.24 2.94 14.33
N LYS A 123 -5.14 2.30 15.08
CA LYS A 123 -6.43 2.85 15.51
C LYS A 123 -6.63 2.59 17.01
N PRO A 124 -6.10 3.46 17.89
CA PRO A 124 -6.25 3.30 19.33
C PRO A 124 -7.72 3.42 19.77
N ALA A 125 -8.12 2.66 20.79
CA ALA A 125 -9.49 2.63 21.29
C ALA A 125 -9.67 3.31 22.66
N ASP A 126 -8.58 3.75 23.29
CA ASP A 126 -8.61 4.56 24.51
C ASP A 126 -7.35 5.44 24.67
N PHE A 127 -7.40 6.33 25.66
CA PHE A 127 -6.23 7.05 26.16
C PHE A 127 -5.70 6.34 27.40
N HIS A 128 -4.56 5.67 27.27
CA HIS A 128 -3.87 5.06 28.39
C HIS A 128 -2.41 5.52 28.46
N ASN A 129 -1.84 5.59 29.66
CA ASN A 129 -0.42 5.88 29.83
C ASN A 129 0.43 4.72 29.31
N TYR A 130 1.39 5.04 28.43
CA TYR A 130 2.40 4.11 27.91
C TYR A 130 1.85 2.89 27.16
N GLN A 131 0.70 3.01 26.49
CA GLN A 131 0.23 1.96 25.58
C GLN A 131 1.25 1.75 24.45
N ARG A 132 1.72 0.52 24.25
CA ARG A 132 2.85 0.23 23.35
C ARG A 132 2.34 -0.20 22.00
N PHE A 133 2.65 0.58 20.98
CA PHE A 133 2.40 0.17 19.60
C PHE A 133 3.41 -0.88 19.18
N MET A 134 4.70 -0.59 19.40
CA MET A 134 5.79 -1.47 18.99
C MET A 134 7.03 -1.25 19.84
N THR A 135 7.72 -2.35 20.15
CA THR A 135 8.88 -2.35 21.03
C THR A 135 9.97 -3.27 20.52
N LYS A 136 11.19 -2.75 20.40
CA LYS A 136 12.44 -3.52 20.26
C LYS A 136 13.46 -2.92 21.23
N TYR A 137 13.39 -3.28 22.50
CA TYR A 137 14.09 -2.56 23.57
C TYR A 137 14.55 -3.45 24.73
N ALA A 138 15.75 -3.22 25.24
CA ALA A 138 16.37 -3.97 26.33
C ALA A 138 16.65 -3.12 27.59
N SER A 139 16.87 -3.78 28.73
CA SER A 139 17.10 -3.15 30.04
C SER A 139 18.47 -2.45 30.20
N SER A 140 19.46 -2.80 29.36
CA SER A 140 20.67 -2.00 29.12
C SER A 140 20.39 -1.13 27.91
N PRO A 141 20.12 0.18 28.08
CA PRO A 141 19.07 0.94 27.38
C PRO A 141 19.40 1.12 25.89
N GLN A 142 19.19 0.08 25.09
CA GLN A 142 19.39 0.10 23.65
C GLN A 142 18.12 -0.40 22.99
N GLY A 143 17.85 0.15 21.81
CA GLY A 143 16.67 -0.15 21.04
C GLY A 143 15.74 1.03 20.92
N TRP A 144 14.50 0.72 20.58
CA TRP A 144 13.46 1.71 20.35
C TRP A 144 12.10 1.23 20.83
N ILE A 145 11.26 2.19 21.18
CA ILE A 145 9.90 1.99 21.65
C ILE A 145 9.01 3.07 21.05
N ILE A 146 7.85 2.67 20.54
CA ILE A 146 6.81 3.58 20.05
C ILE A 146 5.57 3.40 20.93
N TYR A 147 5.07 4.49 21.52
CA TYR A 147 4.01 4.42 22.52
C TYR A 147 3.10 5.65 22.55
N GLY A 148 1.85 5.44 22.98
CA GLY A 148 0.88 6.49 23.27
C GLY A 148 0.88 6.89 24.75
N ASP A 149 0.55 8.14 25.05
CA ASP A 149 0.27 8.60 26.41
C ASP A 149 -1.21 8.89 26.67
N SER A 150 -1.57 9.17 27.93
CA SER A 150 -2.95 9.44 28.34
C SER A 150 -3.52 10.77 27.82
N HIS A 151 -2.75 11.56 27.08
CA HIS A 151 -3.18 12.83 26.48
C HIS A 151 -3.32 12.72 24.95
N GLY A 152 -3.29 11.51 24.41
CA GLY A 152 -3.42 11.29 22.98
C GLY A 152 -2.16 11.61 22.19
N LYS A 153 -0.98 11.70 22.82
CA LYS A 153 0.29 11.91 22.09
C LYS A 153 0.97 10.59 21.82
N VAL A 154 1.61 10.50 20.65
CA VAL A 154 2.49 9.38 20.28
C VAL A 154 3.94 9.82 20.41
N TRP A 155 4.77 8.92 20.93
CA TRP A 155 6.19 9.17 21.18
C TRP A 155 7.03 8.01 20.65
N ALA A 156 8.17 8.35 20.05
CA ALA A 156 9.28 7.43 19.85
C ALA A 156 10.33 7.66 20.92
N ASN A 157 10.83 6.59 21.51
CA ASN A 157 12.05 6.62 22.29
C ASN A 157 13.09 5.78 21.53
N VAL A 158 14.23 6.37 21.19
CA VAL A 158 15.34 5.67 20.52
C VAL A 158 16.60 5.86 21.35
N ILE A 159 17.20 4.76 21.76
CA ILE A 159 18.41 4.76 22.58
C ILE A 159 19.44 3.86 21.94
N GLY A 160 20.67 4.36 21.85
CA GLY A 160 21.80 3.56 21.42
C GLY A 160 23.01 3.79 22.32
N THR A 161 24.12 3.14 22.00
CA THR A 161 25.38 3.17 22.78
C THR A 161 25.98 4.56 23.00
N LYS A 162 25.52 5.58 22.27
CA LYS A 162 26.04 6.95 22.31
C LYS A 162 24.98 8.01 22.64
N SER A 163 23.75 7.61 22.96
CA SER A 163 22.68 8.53 23.37
C SER A 163 22.10 8.23 24.73
N THR A 164 21.47 9.24 25.32
CA THR A 164 20.55 9.08 26.45
C THR A 164 19.12 8.98 25.93
N ALA A 165 18.23 8.34 26.68
CA ALA A 165 16.81 8.23 26.34
C ALA A 165 16.20 9.61 26.02
N LYS A 166 15.54 9.74 24.87
CA LYS A 166 14.78 10.93 24.49
C LYS A 166 13.42 10.54 23.93
N ASN A 167 12.37 11.16 24.46
CA ASN A 167 11.02 11.03 23.93
C ASN A 167 10.86 12.05 22.79
N ILE A 168 10.74 11.53 21.57
CA ILE A 168 10.61 12.28 20.33
C ILE A 168 9.12 12.26 19.95
N PRO A 169 8.46 13.41 19.77
CA PRO A 169 7.05 13.46 19.36
C PRO A 169 6.85 12.77 18.02
N MET A 170 5.85 11.89 17.91
CA MET A 170 5.41 11.26 16.66
C MET A 170 4.04 11.75 16.20
N GLY A 171 3.44 12.69 16.93
CA GLY A 171 2.14 13.28 16.60
C GLY A 171 1.14 12.99 17.72
N THR A 172 -0.13 12.92 17.33
CA THR A 172 -1.25 12.60 18.21
C THR A 172 -2.01 11.40 17.67
N TYR A 173 -2.95 10.87 18.45
CA TYR A 173 -3.95 9.94 17.97
C TYR A 173 -5.33 10.35 18.48
N GLU A 174 -6.34 10.14 17.64
CA GLU A 174 -7.73 10.21 18.02
C GLU A 174 -8.24 8.79 18.33
N ILE A 175 -9.13 8.68 19.31
CA ILE A 175 -9.78 7.40 19.60
C ILE A 175 -10.64 7.01 18.40
N ASP A 176 -10.53 5.74 18.01
CA ASP A 176 -11.26 5.14 16.90
C ASP A 176 -11.02 5.83 15.53
N ALA A 177 -9.85 6.45 15.35
CA ALA A 177 -9.39 6.96 14.05
C ALA A 177 -8.09 6.28 13.61
N TRP A 178 -8.01 5.96 12.31
CA TRP A 178 -6.79 5.41 11.71
C TRP A 178 -5.78 6.52 11.44
N HIS A 179 -4.56 6.32 11.92
CA HIS A 179 -3.40 7.13 11.57
C HIS A 179 -2.22 6.24 11.18
N SER A 180 -1.38 6.75 10.29
CA SER A 180 -0.07 6.15 10.02
C SER A 180 1.01 6.81 10.85
N TYR A 181 2.02 6.06 11.24
CA TYR A 181 3.19 6.56 11.94
C TYR A 181 4.45 6.01 11.30
N ALA A 182 5.48 6.85 11.21
CA ALA A 182 6.80 6.41 10.79
C ALA A 182 7.89 6.93 11.72
N LEU A 183 8.83 6.06 12.08
CA LEU A 183 10.10 6.38 12.73
C LEU A 183 11.21 6.12 11.72
N VAL A 184 11.94 7.17 11.34
CA VAL A 184 13.08 7.12 10.42
C VAL A 184 14.35 7.48 11.18
N LYS A 185 15.33 6.58 11.23
CA LYS A 185 16.63 6.81 11.86
C LYS A 185 17.71 6.82 10.80
N THR A 186 18.52 7.88 10.79
CA THR A 186 19.79 7.95 10.06
C THR A 186 20.96 7.93 11.03
N SER A 187 22.19 7.98 10.53
CA SER A 187 23.39 8.13 11.37
C SER A 187 23.32 9.29 12.36
N ASN A 188 22.75 10.45 11.99
CA ASN A 188 22.79 11.68 12.79
C ASN A 188 21.42 12.32 13.04
N GLN A 189 20.34 11.73 12.55
CA GLN A 189 18.99 12.24 12.72
C GLN A 189 18.01 11.13 13.07
N ILE A 190 16.98 11.51 13.84
CA ILE A 190 15.76 10.74 13.96
C ILE A 190 14.62 11.65 13.50
N LYS A 191 13.83 11.16 12.56
CA LYS A 191 12.64 11.84 12.06
C LYS A 191 11.42 11.00 12.36
N THR A 192 10.33 11.68 12.68
CA THR A 192 9.04 11.04 12.94
C THR A 192 7.99 11.65 12.05
N TYR A 193 7.05 10.81 11.60
CA TYR A 193 5.99 11.19 10.69
C TYR A 193 4.65 10.68 11.20
N MET A 194 3.60 11.42 10.88
CA MET A 194 2.21 11.04 11.06
C MET A 194 1.47 11.39 9.78
N ASP A 195 0.67 10.44 9.27
CA ASP A 195 -0.16 10.66 8.07
C ASP A 195 0.63 11.20 6.88
N GLY A 196 1.82 10.65 6.64
CA GLY A 196 2.72 11.07 5.56
C GLY A 196 3.45 12.40 5.79
N HIS A 197 3.18 13.12 6.89
CA HIS A 197 3.75 14.42 7.18
C HIS A 197 4.83 14.36 8.27
N LEU A 198 5.92 15.12 8.09
CA LEU A 198 6.98 15.24 9.09
C LEU A 198 6.46 15.93 10.35
N ILE A 199 6.61 15.27 11.50
CA ILE A 199 6.26 15.81 12.82
C ILE A 199 7.46 16.40 13.52
N HIS A 200 8.59 15.68 13.53
CA HIS A 200 9.78 16.13 14.25
C HIS A 200 11.06 15.69 13.55
N THR A 201 12.10 16.52 13.65
CA THR A 201 13.49 16.17 13.35
C THR A 201 14.33 16.36 14.60
N PHE A 202 14.94 15.30 15.09
CA PHE A 202 15.86 15.31 16.23
C PHE A 202 17.27 15.01 15.75
N ASN A 203 18.18 15.98 15.88
CA ASN A 203 19.58 15.83 15.47
C ASN A 203 20.37 15.16 16.59
N ALA A 204 20.67 13.88 16.46
CA ALA A 204 21.47 13.13 17.41
C ALA A 204 22.19 11.96 16.75
N TYR A 205 23.44 11.75 17.15
CA TYR A 205 24.16 10.51 16.90
C TYR A 205 23.84 9.53 18.04
N VAL A 206 23.06 8.49 17.75
CA VAL A 206 22.66 7.49 18.76
C VAL A 206 23.59 6.29 18.85
N GLY A 207 24.41 6.06 17.82
CA GLY A 207 25.27 4.88 17.74
C GLY A 207 24.47 3.60 17.48
N ASP A 208 24.95 2.49 18.02
CA ASP A 208 24.33 1.17 17.91
C ASP A 208 23.04 1.07 18.75
N THR A 209 21.94 0.71 18.10
CA THR A 209 20.59 0.58 18.70
C THR A 209 20.11 -0.86 18.84
N ASP A 210 20.97 -1.87 18.70
CA ASP A 210 20.55 -3.26 18.80
C ASP A 210 20.12 -3.63 20.22
N ALA A 211 19.05 -4.40 20.30
CA ALA A 211 18.49 -4.91 21.54
C ALA A 211 18.52 -6.44 21.52
N SER A 212 18.90 -7.08 22.62
CA SER A 212 18.88 -8.55 22.72
C SER A 212 17.47 -9.15 22.85
N THR A 213 16.45 -8.30 23.00
CA THR A 213 15.05 -8.68 23.17
C THR A 213 14.32 -8.81 21.83
N ASN A 214 13.18 -9.50 21.86
CA ASN A 214 12.30 -9.67 20.71
C ASN A 214 11.64 -8.35 20.28
N LEU A 215 11.29 -8.27 19.00
CA LEU A 215 10.37 -7.28 18.47
C LEU A 215 8.95 -7.69 18.87
N LEU A 216 8.25 -6.78 19.54
CA LEU A 216 6.90 -6.99 20.05
C LEU A 216 5.97 -5.92 19.48
N ILE A 217 4.78 -6.34 19.06
CA ILE A 217 3.68 -5.45 18.65
C ILE A 217 2.59 -5.51 19.72
N GLY A 218 2.09 -4.34 20.14
CA GLY A 218 1.00 -4.23 21.12
C GLY A 218 1.44 -4.33 22.58
N LYS A 219 2.75 -4.39 22.88
CA LYS A 219 3.29 -4.64 24.23
C LYS A 219 4.72 -4.13 24.38
N CYS A 220 5.18 -3.97 25.63
CA CYS A 220 6.60 -3.95 25.96
C CYS A 220 7.05 -5.25 26.64
N GLY A 221 8.28 -5.66 26.37
CA GLY A 221 8.90 -6.80 27.07
C GLY A 221 9.20 -6.50 28.54
N SER A 222 9.88 -7.44 29.20
CA SER A 222 10.20 -7.43 30.63
C SER A 222 11.03 -6.22 31.11
N SER A 223 11.56 -5.43 30.18
CA SER A 223 12.37 -4.23 30.44
C SER A 223 11.54 -2.99 30.79
N CYS A 224 10.22 -3.00 30.62
CA CYS A 224 9.35 -1.88 31.00
C CYS A 224 8.82 -2.03 32.43
N VAL A 225 8.98 -0.98 33.23
CA VAL A 225 8.64 -0.94 34.68
C VAL A 225 7.19 -0.53 35.00
N ALA A 226 6.37 -0.22 34.00
CA ALA A 226 5.01 0.29 34.23
C ALA A 226 3.94 -0.80 34.12
N SER A 227 2.95 -0.77 35.01
CA SER A 227 1.69 -1.50 34.87
C SER A 227 0.93 -1.01 33.64
N HIS A 228 0.40 -1.93 32.82
CA HIS A 228 -0.42 -1.67 31.62
C HIS A 228 0.34 -1.03 30.45
N THR A 229 1.24 -1.81 29.83
CA THR A 229 1.94 -1.44 28.58
C THR A 229 1.30 -2.05 27.34
N TYR A 230 0.13 -2.65 27.47
CA TYR A 230 -0.57 -3.29 26.37
C TYR A 230 -1.37 -2.26 25.56
N LEU A 231 -1.43 -2.46 24.25
CA LEU A 231 -2.24 -1.66 23.36
C LEU A 231 -3.71 -2.07 23.50
N LYS A 232 -4.61 -1.08 23.51
CA LYS A 232 -6.02 -1.29 23.23
C LYS A 232 -6.38 -0.58 21.94
N GLY A 233 -6.75 -1.34 20.91
CA GLY A 233 -7.01 -0.79 19.58
C GLY A 233 -6.64 -1.74 18.45
N LEU A 234 -6.47 -1.20 17.26
CA LEU A 234 -6.12 -1.96 16.05
C LEU A 234 -4.73 -1.58 15.55
N ILE A 235 -4.00 -2.56 15.00
CA ILE A 235 -2.78 -2.37 14.20
C ILE A 235 -2.96 -3.03 12.84
N ASP A 236 -2.43 -2.38 11.82
CA ASP A 236 -2.44 -2.82 10.43
C ASP A 236 -1.15 -2.33 9.71
N GLU A 237 -0.85 -2.88 8.53
CA GLU A 237 0.21 -2.45 7.60
C GLU A 237 1.56 -2.12 8.26
N VAL A 238 2.15 -3.08 8.99
CA VAL A 238 3.47 -2.89 9.61
C VAL A 238 4.57 -3.20 8.62
N GLN A 239 5.53 -2.28 8.47
CA GLN A 239 6.71 -2.45 7.64
C GLN A 239 7.98 -1.99 8.36
N ILE A 240 9.07 -2.70 8.13
CA ILE A 240 10.40 -2.35 8.63
C ILE A 240 11.39 -2.37 7.48
N TYR A 241 12.20 -1.33 7.37
CA TYR A 241 13.24 -1.18 6.34
C TYR A 241 14.62 -1.01 6.99
N ASN A 242 15.67 -1.60 6.40
CA ASN A 242 17.08 -1.43 6.81
C ASN A 242 17.73 -0.17 6.20
N ARG A 243 16.91 0.82 5.85
CA ARG A 243 17.33 2.12 5.34
C ARG A 243 16.38 3.21 5.84
N ALA A 244 16.84 4.44 5.75
CA ALA A 244 15.97 5.60 5.95
C ALA A 244 15.12 5.83 4.70
N LEU A 245 13.80 5.77 4.85
CA LEU A 245 12.87 6.21 3.80
C LEU A 245 12.91 7.74 3.66
N THR A 246 12.73 8.24 2.44
CA THR A 246 12.59 9.68 2.19
C THR A 246 11.21 10.19 2.60
N ALA A 247 11.04 11.51 2.67
CA ALA A 247 9.74 12.11 2.96
C ALA A 247 8.70 11.75 1.89
N GLU A 248 9.13 11.68 0.63
CA GLU A 248 8.28 11.28 -0.51
C GLU A 248 7.88 9.82 -0.42
N GLU A 249 8.79 8.92 -0.05
CA GLU A 249 8.49 7.49 0.15
C GLU A 249 7.50 7.29 1.31
N ILE A 250 7.67 8.01 2.42
CA ILE A 250 6.73 7.96 3.55
C ILE A 250 5.35 8.49 3.16
N LYS A 251 5.31 9.60 2.41
CA LYS A 251 4.06 10.16 1.90
C LYS A 251 3.34 9.17 0.98
N GLN A 252 4.07 8.55 0.05
CA GLN A 252 3.53 7.53 -0.86
C GLN A 252 3.02 6.30 -0.10
N GLN A 253 3.74 5.88 0.96
CA GLN A 253 3.31 4.77 1.80
C GLN A 253 1.99 5.09 2.53
N TYR A 254 1.82 6.31 3.03
CA TYR A 254 0.58 6.76 3.69
C TYR A 254 -0.62 6.91 2.73
N GLU A 255 -0.42 7.57 1.58
CA GLU A 255 -1.48 7.75 0.58
C GLU A 255 -1.95 6.40 0.00
N GLY A 256 -1.13 5.36 0.17
CA GLY A 256 -1.34 4.02 -0.35
C GLY A 256 -0.96 3.97 -1.82
N LYS A 257 -0.22 2.93 -2.24
CA LYS A 257 -0.02 2.65 -3.66
C LYS A 257 -1.35 2.17 -4.26
N GLN A 258 -2.07 3.07 -4.91
CA GLN A 258 -3.20 2.72 -5.75
C GLN A 258 -2.67 2.50 -7.16
N ALA A 259 -2.68 1.24 -7.60
CA ALA A 259 -2.61 0.92 -9.02
C ALA A 259 -4.03 1.10 -9.57
N GLU A 260 -4.29 2.21 -10.24
CA GLU A 260 -5.60 2.50 -10.81
C GLU A 260 -5.46 2.99 -12.24
N LEU A 261 -6.26 2.39 -13.12
CA LEU A 261 -6.28 2.71 -14.54
C LEU A 261 -7.71 3.04 -14.94
N THR A 262 -7.91 4.23 -15.50
CA THR A 262 -9.18 4.61 -16.11
C THR A 262 -9.08 4.47 -17.63
N LEU A 263 -10.08 3.83 -18.23
CA LEU A 263 -10.20 3.69 -19.67
C LEU A 263 -11.49 4.38 -20.12
N THR A 264 -11.38 5.36 -21.01
CA THR A 264 -12.55 5.96 -21.66
C THR A 264 -12.51 5.66 -23.15
N LYS A 265 -13.68 5.29 -23.70
CA LYS A 265 -13.88 5.02 -25.11
C LYS A 265 -14.89 6.01 -25.66
N SER A 266 -14.56 6.65 -26.78
CA SER A 266 -15.45 7.56 -27.49
C SER A 266 -15.44 7.28 -28.98
N VAL A 267 -16.52 7.64 -29.65
CA VAL A 267 -16.70 7.39 -31.08
C VAL A 267 -17.16 8.67 -31.77
N SER A 268 -16.58 9.02 -32.91
CA SER A 268 -17.03 10.19 -33.67
C SER A 268 -16.77 10.03 -35.17
N PRO A 269 -17.79 10.29 -36.03
CA PRO A 269 -19.17 10.61 -35.67
C PRO A 269 -19.97 9.39 -35.15
N HIS A 270 -20.94 9.63 -34.27
CA HIS A 270 -21.85 8.62 -33.70
C HIS A 270 -22.94 8.15 -34.68
N THR A 271 -22.97 8.67 -35.90
CA THR A 271 -23.91 8.27 -36.93
C THR A 271 -23.22 8.34 -38.28
N ILE A 272 -23.09 7.20 -38.93
CA ILE A 272 -22.43 7.02 -40.22
C ILE A 272 -23.37 6.29 -41.18
N LYS A 273 -23.33 6.63 -42.48
CA LYS A 273 -24.03 5.91 -43.56
C LYS A 273 -23.09 4.90 -44.21
N GLN A 274 -23.65 4.01 -45.03
CA GLN A 274 -22.88 3.04 -45.82
C GLN A 274 -21.67 3.69 -46.51
N GLY A 275 -20.49 3.08 -46.36
CA GLY A 275 -19.24 3.57 -46.93
C GLY A 275 -18.65 4.79 -46.20
N GLN A 276 -19.25 5.25 -45.11
CA GLN A 276 -18.67 6.26 -44.23
C GLN A 276 -17.92 5.62 -43.08
N THR A 277 -16.94 6.37 -42.56
CA THR A 277 -16.10 5.95 -41.46
C THR A 277 -16.46 6.65 -40.16
N THR A 278 -16.15 5.97 -39.06
CA THR A 278 -16.15 6.54 -37.71
C THR A 278 -14.83 6.24 -37.02
N THR A 279 -14.36 7.17 -36.20
CA THR A 279 -13.14 7.01 -35.42
C THR A 279 -13.50 6.62 -34.01
N VAL A 280 -12.93 5.52 -33.53
CA VAL A 280 -12.93 5.14 -32.13
C VAL A 280 -11.67 5.70 -31.48
N THR A 281 -11.84 6.38 -30.34
CA THR A 281 -10.75 6.91 -29.52
C THR A 281 -10.78 6.27 -28.15
N LEU A 282 -9.68 5.64 -27.76
CA LEU A 282 -9.45 5.14 -26.41
C LEU A 282 -8.45 6.04 -25.70
N THR A 283 -8.82 6.51 -24.51
CA THR A 283 -7.96 7.26 -23.60
C THR A 283 -7.69 6.39 -22.38
N VAL A 284 -6.41 6.15 -22.14
CA VAL A 284 -5.86 5.35 -21.05
C VAL A 284 -5.21 6.33 -20.07
N GLU A 285 -5.70 6.36 -18.84
CA GLU A 285 -5.19 7.25 -17.80
C GLU A 285 -4.78 6.43 -16.58
N ASN A 286 -3.59 6.69 -16.06
CA ASN A 286 -3.22 6.21 -14.73
C ASN A 286 -3.72 7.21 -13.69
N THR A 287 -4.87 6.90 -13.09
CA THR A 287 -5.47 7.71 -12.02
C THR A 287 -4.94 7.31 -10.63
N GLY A 288 -4.11 6.27 -10.57
CA GLY A 288 -3.49 5.80 -9.35
C GLY A 288 -2.26 6.60 -8.95
N THR A 289 -1.69 6.24 -7.81
CA THR A 289 -0.52 6.89 -7.21
C THR A 289 0.80 6.18 -7.52
N THR A 290 0.76 5.08 -8.30
CA THR A 290 1.96 4.31 -8.67
C THR A 290 2.18 4.26 -10.18
N GLU A 291 3.44 4.18 -10.61
CA GLU A 291 3.76 3.91 -12.01
C GLU A 291 3.33 2.48 -12.37
N LEU A 292 2.42 2.36 -13.35
CA LEU A 292 2.02 1.09 -13.93
C LEU A 292 3.05 0.67 -14.97
N ARG A 293 3.29 -0.63 -15.10
CA ARG A 293 4.22 -1.21 -16.07
C ARG A 293 3.58 -2.37 -16.81
N ASP A 294 4.09 -2.66 -18.00
CA ASP A 294 3.63 -3.77 -18.85
C ASP A 294 2.11 -3.75 -19.10
N ILE A 295 1.57 -2.57 -19.41
CA ILE A 295 0.13 -2.38 -19.65
C ILE A 295 -0.20 -2.81 -21.08
N GLU A 296 -1.25 -3.62 -21.24
CA GLU A 296 -1.82 -3.95 -22.55
C GLU A 296 -3.31 -3.57 -22.55
N VAL A 297 -3.68 -2.65 -23.45
CA VAL A 297 -5.06 -2.22 -23.66
C VAL A 297 -5.49 -2.70 -25.03
N ALA A 298 -6.59 -3.44 -25.10
CA ALA A 298 -7.13 -3.96 -26.35
C ALA A 298 -8.65 -3.76 -26.41
N ASP A 299 -9.12 -3.35 -27.57
CA ASP A 299 -10.53 -3.21 -27.93
C ASP A 299 -10.83 -4.22 -29.03
N GLU A 300 -11.60 -5.27 -28.69
CA GLU A 300 -12.00 -6.28 -29.66
C GLU A 300 -13.11 -5.72 -30.55
N VAL A 301 -12.78 -5.46 -31.82
CA VAL A 301 -13.78 -5.08 -32.84
C VAL A 301 -14.59 -6.34 -33.20
N PRO A 302 -15.90 -6.43 -32.88
CA PRO A 302 -16.68 -7.63 -33.14
C PRO A 302 -16.80 -7.88 -34.65
N ALA A 303 -16.46 -9.09 -35.10
CA ALA A 303 -16.59 -9.50 -36.51
C ALA A 303 -18.05 -9.56 -37.02
N ALA A 304 -19.03 -9.46 -36.10
CA ALA A 304 -20.47 -9.61 -36.36
C ALA A 304 -21.25 -8.28 -36.38
N ALA A 305 -20.60 -7.14 -36.14
CA ALA A 305 -21.21 -5.83 -36.36
C ALA A 305 -20.99 -5.42 -37.81
N ASP A 306 -21.90 -4.64 -38.41
CA ASP A 306 -21.81 -4.13 -39.79
C ASP A 306 -20.64 -3.17 -40.03
N LEU A 307 -19.56 -3.27 -39.24
CA LEU A 307 -18.40 -2.41 -39.20
C LEU A 307 -17.14 -3.21 -39.53
N THR A 308 -16.32 -2.68 -40.42
CA THR A 308 -14.99 -3.21 -40.71
C THR A 308 -13.91 -2.29 -40.18
N PHE A 309 -12.90 -2.88 -39.57
CA PHE A 309 -11.65 -2.19 -39.29
C PHE A 309 -11.01 -1.72 -40.60
N VAL A 310 -10.67 -0.43 -40.65
CA VAL A 310 -10.04 0.22 -41.81
C VAL A 310 -8.56 0.44 -41.52
N SER A 311 -8.24 1.10 -40.40
CA SER A 311 -6.86 1.50 -40.05
C SER A 311 -6.75 1.92 -38.59
N GLY A 312 -5.52 2.11 -38.12
CA GLY A 312 -5.20 2.54 -36.74
C GLY A 312 -4.76 1.40 -35.83
N GLU A 313 -4.92 1.59 -34.53
CA GLU A 313 -4.53 0.62 -33.50
C GLU A 313 -5.77 0.26 -32.68
N SER A 314 -6.19 -1.01 -32.69
CA SER A 314 -7.25 -1.50 -31.77
C SER A 314 -6.68 -2.12 -30.50
N ALA A 315 -5.35 -2.24 -30.40
CA ALA A 315 -4.65 -2.67 -29.21
C ALA A 315 -3.31 -1.95 -29.10
N LYS A 316 -2.88 -1.64 -27.87
CA LYS A 316 -1.63 -0.95 -27.59
C LYS A 316 -0.99 -1.46 -26.30
N LYS A 317 0.34 -1.56 -26.32
CA LYS A 317 1.15 -1.87 -25.15
C LYS A 317 1.88 -0.61 -24.69
N TYR A 318 2.03 -0.47 -23.38
CA TYR A 318 2.80 0.59 -22.75
C TYR A 318 3.79 -0.02 -21.77
N ASP A 319 5.08 0.29 -21.94
CA ASP A 319 6.12 -0.15 -21.03
C ASP A 319 5.89 0.42 -19.62
N SER A 320 5.49 1.69 -19.55
CA SER A 320 5.01 2.30 -18.30
C SER A 320 4.06 3.48 -18.49
N LEU A 321 3.25 3.73 -17.45
CA LEU A 321 2.41 4.92 -17.26
C LEU A 321 2.63 5.44 -15.85
N LYS A 322 3.22 6.63 -15.71
CA LYS A 322 3.39 7.30 -14.41
C LYS A 322 2.04 7.80 -13.88
N PRO A 323 1.90 8.12 -12.58
CA PRO A 323 0.71 8.79 -12.08
C PRO A 323 0.36 10.01 -12.93
N GLU A 324 -0.93 10.20 -13.22
CA GLU A 324 -1.47 11.26 -14.08
C GLU A 324 -1.08 11.14 -15.58
N ASP A 325 -0.30 10.14 -15.99
CA ASP A 325 -0.04 9.91 -17.40
C ASP A 325 -1.35 9.52 -18.12
N THR A 326 -1.65 10.30 -19.15
CA THR A 326 -2.70 10.00 -20.12
C THR A 326 -2.06 9.59 -21.45
N ARG A 327 -2.58 8.53 -22.07
CA ARG A 327 -2.24 8.09 -23.43
C ARG A 327 -3.51 7.89 -24.23
N VAL A 328 -3.41 8.16 -25.53
CA VAL A 328 -4.55 8.03 -26.46
C VAL A 328 -4.13 7.17 -27.63
N PHE A 329 -5.03 6.29 -28.08
CA PHE A 329 -4.89 5.61 -29.36
C PHE A 329 -6.25 5.49 -30.05
N GLN A 330 -6.21 5.35 -31.36
CA GLN A 330 -7.38 5.45 -32.22
C GLN A 330 -7.38 4.39 -33.30
N TYR A 331 -8.58 3.97 -33.70
CA TYR A 331 -8.78 3.20 -34.92
C TYR A 331 -10.05 3.63 -35.65
N ILE A 332 -10.08 3.34 -36.94
CA ILE A 332 -11.14 3.72 -37.85
C ILE A 332 -11.95 2.49 -38.22
N LEU A 333 -13.27 2.61 -38.12
CA LEU A 333 -14.24 1.64 -38.60
C LEU A 333 -15.03 2.21 -39.78
N GLU A 334 -15.44 1.36 -40.71
CA GLU A 334 -16.32 1.69 -41.84
C GLU A 334 -17.57 0.82 -41.79
N THR A 335 -18.75 1.38 -42.06
CA THR A 335 -19.98 0.57 -42.13
C THR A 335 -20.26 -0.03 -43.51
N LYS A 336 -20.58 -1.32 -43.53
CA LYS A 336 -20.92 -2.12 -44.72
C LYS A 336 -22.37 -1.98 -45.15
N GLU A 337 -23.29 -1.67 -44.24
CA GLU A 337 -24.72 -1.56 -44.52
C GLU A 337 -25.25 -0.12 -44.34
N ALA A 338 -26.37 0.20 -45.02
CA ALA A 338 -27.03 1.49 -44.86
C ALA A 338 -27.87 1.51 -43.58
N GLY A 339 -27.44 2.24 -42.54
CA GLY A 339 -28.17 2.36 -41.27
C GLY A 339 -27.65 3.49 -40.40
N ARG A 340 -28.38 3.86 -39.34
CA ARG A 340 -27.84 4.71 -38.26
C ARG A 340 -27.26 3.81 -37.18
N PHE A 341 -25.95 3.81 -37.02
CA PHE A 341 -25.26 3.03 -36.00
C PHE A 341 -24.99 3.92 -34.78
N ASN A 342 -25.80 3.80 -33.74
CA ASN A 342 -25.52 4.42 -32.45
C ASN A 342 -24.45 3.57 -31.74
N LEU A 343 -23.20 3.95 -31.90
CA LEU A 343 -22.09 3.39 -31.13
C LEU A 343 -22.11 4.08 -29.76
N GLY A 344 -22.84 3.46 -28.83
CA GLY A 344 -22.90 3.84 -27.42
C GLY A 344 -21.73 3.28 -26.65
#